data_AF-A0A9R0WFZ8-F1
#
_entry.id   AF-A0A9R0WFZ8-F1
#
_cell.length_a   1.000
_cell.length_b   1.000
_cell.length_c   1.000
_cell.angle_alpha   90.00
_cell.angle_beta   90.00
_cell.angle_gamma   90.00
#
_symmetry.space_group_name_H-M   'P 1'
#
loop_
_entity.id
_entity.type
_entity.pdbx_description
1 polymer ?
#
loop_
_entity_poly.entity_id
_entity_poly.type
_entity_poly.pdbx_seq_one_letter_code
_entity_poly.pdbx_strand_id
1 'polypeptide(L)'
;MMECSREAEQAPEVRVKPPPPPPLTHEDNRRFLQMLREKKERYGVVSEKVEVRFEELTVEADVRVGRRALPTLLNCAVNAAQELATYSHMCTARKEPIKIINGASGTIRSSRMTLLLGAPGSGKTTFLKALAQKLDSSLKPI
;
A
#
# COMPACT_ATOMS: atom_id res chain seq x y z
N MET A 1 50.03 3.15 -62.51
CA MET A 1 49.20 2.34 -61.58
C MET A 1 49.79 2.48 -60.20
N MET A 2 49.07 3.10 -59.27
CA MET A 2 49.40 3.15 -57.85
C MET A 2 48.11 2.87 -57.09
N GLU A 3 48.02 1.71 -56.47
CA GLU A 3 46.96 1.39 -55.52
C GLU A 3 47.29 2.07 -54.18
N CYS A 4 46.37 2.91 -53.71
CA CYS A 4 46.43 3.49 -52.37
C CYS A 4 45.42 2.77 -51.49
N SER A 5 45.92 1.80 -50.74
CA SER A 5 45.22 1.17 -49.63
C SER A 5 44.73 2.21 -48.64
N ARG A 6 43.46 2.13 -48.25
CA ARG A 6 42.99 2.68 -46.97
C ARG A 6 42.04 1.68 -46.34
N GLU A 7 42.58 0.95 -45.38
CA GLU A 7 41.84 0.33 -44.29
C GLU A 7 41.07 1.45 -43.58
N ALA A 8 39.74 1.42 -43.70
CA ALA A 8 38.88 2.31 -42.93
C ALA A 8 38.77 1.73 -41.52
N GLU A 9 39.48 2.40 -40.62
CA GLU A 9 39.47 2.30 -39.17
C GLU A 9 38.05 2.08 -38.61
N GLN A 10 37.74 0.83 -38.22
CA GLN A 10 36.53 0.53 -37.45
C GLN A 10 36.79 0.93 -35.99
N ALA A 11 36.48 2.18 -35.64
CA ALA A 11 36.52 2.66 -34.26
C ALA A 11 35.51 1.89 -33.39
N PRO A 12 35.84 1.59 -32.11
CA PRO A 12 34.92 0.88 -31.23
C PRO A 12 33.70 1.77 -30.94
N GLU A 13 32.49 1.24 -31.14
CA GLU A 13 31.27 1.88 -30.66
C GLU A 13 31.36 2.03 -29.13
N VAL A 14 31.63 3.26 -28.67
CA VAL A 14 31.44 3.63 -27.28
C VAL A 14 29.93 3.54 -27.04
N ARG A 15 29.49 2.53 -26.27
CA ARG A 15 28.09 2.38 -25.86
C ARG A 15 27.69 3.55 -24.96
N VAL A 16 27.32 4.67 -25.57
CA VAL A 16 26.76 5.82 -24.88
C VAL A 16 25.44 5.36 -24.28
N LYS A 17 25.36 5.35 -22.95
CA LYS A 17 24.10 5.09 -22.26
C LYS A 17 23.12 6.16 -22.74
N PRO A 18 21.94 5.77 -23.27
CA PRO A 18 20.99 6.74 -23.79
C PRO A 18 20.66 7.75 -22.69
N PRO A 19 20.47 9.03 -23.06
CA PRO A 19 20.09 10.04 -22.09
C PRO A 19 18.83 9.57 -21.35
N PRO A 20 18.73 9.87 -20.04
CA PRO A 20 17.53 9.56 -19.29
C PRO A 20 16.32 10.19 -20.02
N PRO A 21 15.19 9.48 -20.10
CA PRO A 21 14.01 10.03 -20.73
C PRO A 21 13.67 11.38 -20.06
N PRO A 22 13.19 12.36 -20.85
CA PRO A 22 12.81 13.65 -20.29
C PRO A 22 11.79 13.46 -19.16
N PRO A 23 11.79 14.33 -18.14
CA PRO A 23 10.81 14.25 -17.06
C PRO A 23 9.41 14.32 -17.66
N LEU A 24 8.54 13.43 -17.20
CA LEU A 24 7.15 13.35 -17.66
C LEU A 24 6.46 14.69 -17.47
N THR A 25 6.02 15.28 -18.57
CA THR A 25 5.28 16.54 -18.54
C THR A 25 3.79 16.30 -18.29
N HIS A 26 3.05 17.34 -17.91
CA HIS A 26 1.59 17.25 -17.80
C HIS A 26 0.95 16.82 -19.13
N GLU A 27 1.51 17.24 -20.26
CA GLU A 27 1.01 16.88 -21.59
C GLU A 27 1.25 15.39 -21.90
N ASP A 28 2.39 14.83 -21.48
CA ASP A 28 2.66 13.40 -21.61
C ASP A 28 1.68 12.55 -20.80
N ASN A 29 1.39 12.96 -19.56
CA ASN A 29 0.39 12.30 -18.72
C ASN A 29 -1.00 12.38 -19.35
N ARG A 30 -1.37 13.53 -19.91
CA ARG A 30 -2.67 13.72 -20.58
C ARG A 30 -2.79 12.80 -21.80
N ARG A 31 -1.77 12.75 -22.66
CA ARG A 31 -1.69 11.83 -23.81
C ARG A 31 -1.76 10.38 -23.37
N PHE A 32 -1.04 10.01 -22.32
CA PHE A 32 -1.05 8.66 -21.77
C PHE A 32 -2.45 8.25 -21.29
N LEU A 33 -3.13 9.11 -20.54
CA LEU A 33 -4.50 8.86 -20.07
C LEU A 33 -5.51 8.79 -21.22
N GLN A 34 -5.34 9.60 -22.28
CA GLN A 34 -6.15 9.50 -23.50
C GLN A 34 -5.95 8.17 -24.22
N MET A 35 -4.69 7.76 -24.44
CA MET A 35 -4.37 6.47 -25.06
C MET A 35 -4.97 5.29 -24.27
N LEU A 36 -4.94 5.33 -22.93
CA LEU A 36 -5.56 4.31 -22.09
C LEU A 36 -7.08 4.26 -22.27
N ARG A 37 -7.74 5.42 -22.34
CA ARG A 37 -9.19 5.51 -22.57
C ARG A 37 -9.57 4.96 -23.95
N GLU A 38 -8.84 5.32 -24.99
CA GLU A 38 -9.06 4.83 -26.36
C GLU A 38 -8.84 3.33 -26.48
N LYS A 39 -7.80 2.79 -25.82
CA LYS A 39 -7.59 1.33 -25.78
C LYS A 39 -8.75 0.64 -25.07
N LYS A 40 -9.20 1.16 -23.93
CA LYS A 40 -10.34 0.60 -23.18
C LYS A 40 -11.60 0.53 -24.05
N GLU A 41 -11.90 1.59 -24.80
CA GLU A 41 -13.05 1.65 -25.71
C GLU A 41 -12.91 0.67 -26.88
N ARG A 42 -11.73 0.63 -27.52
CA ARG A 42 -11.45 -0.30 -28.63
C ARG A 42 -11.64 -1.76 -28.27
N TYR A 43 -11.27 -2.15 -27.06
CA TYR A 43 -11.44 -3.52 -26.58
C TYR A 43 -12.83 -3.79 -26.00
N GLY A 44 -13.77 -2.84 -26.09
CA GLY A 44 -15.13 -3.00 -25.56
C GLY A 44 -15.16 -3.27 -24.05
N VAL A 45 -14.13 -2.84 -23.32
CA VAL A 45 -14.03 -3.05 -21.87
C VAL A 45 -14.96 -2.07 -21.19
N VAL A 46 -16.24 -2.44 -21.15
CA VAL A 46 -17.25 -1.76 -20.34
C VAL A 46 -16.75 -1.81 -18.90
N SER A 47 -16.49 -0.64 -18.31
CA SER A 47 -16.14 -0.60 -16.90
C SER A 47 -17.31 -1.17 -16.12
N GLU A 48 -17.12 -2.31 -15.49
CA GLU A 48 -18.13 -2.86 -14.61
C GLU A 48 -18.41 -1.80 -13.53
N LYS A 49 -19.70 -1.46 -13.37
CA LYS A 49 -20.14 -0.42 -12.45
C LYS A 49 -20.16 -1.00 -11.03
N VAL A 50 -19.02 -1.47 -10.54
CA VAL A 50 -18.87 -1.93 -9.17
C VAL A 50 -18.78 -0.70 -8.27
N GLU A 51 -19.82 -0.48 -7.49
CA GLU A 51 -19.89 0.56 -6.46
C GLU A 51 -19.65 -0.09 -5.10
N VAL A 52 -18.68 0.43 -4.34
CA VAL A 52 -18.39 -0.07 -3.00
C VAL A 52 -19.14 0.80 -2.01
N ARG A 53 -20.07 0.21 -1.25
CA ARG A 53 -20.81 0.88 -0.17
C ARG A 53 -20.37 0.30 1.16
N PHE A 54 -20.22 1.16 2.15
CA PHE A 54 -19.91 0.79 3.52
C PHE A 54 -20.79 1.62 4.45
N GLU A 55 -21.39 0.97 5.42
CA GLU A 55 -22.28 1.57 6.41
C GLU A 55 -21.79 1.16 7.80
N GLU A 56 -21.59 2.16 8.66
CA GLU A 56 -21.17 2.01 10.06
C GLU A 56 -19.91 1.12 10.25
N LEU A 57 -19.03 1.10 9.25
CA LEU A 57 -17.85 0.23 9.22
C LEU A 57 -16.97 0.49 10.44
N THR A 58 -16.88 -0.51 11.30
CA THR A 58 -16.09 -0.47 12.53
C THR A 58 -15.06 -1.60 12.50
N VAL A 59 -13.81 -1.25 12.79
CA VAL A 59 -12.71 -2.22 12.83
C VAL A 59 -12.00 -2.09 14.17
N GLU A 60 -12.01 -3.19 14.91
CA GLU A 60 -11.32 -3.31 16.19
C GLU A 60 -10.02 -4.10 16.04
N ALA A 61 -8.99 -3.66 16.77
CA ALA A 61 -7.75 -4.38 16.94
C ALA A 61 -7.52 -4.68 18.42
N ASP A 62 -7.23 -5.93 18.72
CA ASP A 62 -6.78 -6.34 20.04
C ASP A 62 -5.33 -5.90 20.24
N VAL A 63 -5.13 -4.75 20.88
CA VAL A 63 -3.79 -4.29 21.22
C VAL A 63 -3.48 -4.78 22.63
N ARG A 64 -2.31 -5.41 22.79
CA ARG A 64 -1.73 -5.62 24.13
C ARG A 64 -1.31 -4.25 24.65
N VAL A 65 -2.18 -3.61 25.43
CA VAL A 65 -1.90 -2.30 26.02
C VAL A 65 -0.95 -2.48 27.20
N GLY A 66 0.35 -2.56 26.90
CA GLY A 66 1.39 -2.25 27.86
C GLY A 66 1.66 -0.74 27.81
N ARG A 67 1.56 -0.03 28.94
CA ARG A 67 1.84 1.42 29.07
C ARG A 67 3.32 1.79 28.85
N ARG A 68 3.98 1.33 27.78
CA ARG A 68 5.42 1.58 27.59
C ARG A 68 5.72 1.92 26.14
N ALA A 69 5.57 3.21 25.84
CA ALA A 69 6.45 3.85 24.89
C ALA A 69 7.90 3.60 25.35
N LEU A 70 8.71 3.04 24.45
CA LEU A 70 10.13 2.62 24.56
C LEU A 70 10.36 1.12 24.88
N PRO A 71 10.90 0.34 23.92
CA PRO A 71 11.37 -1.02 24.17
C PRO A 71 12.70 -0.96 24.91
N THR A 72 12.67 -0.93 26.23
CA THR A 72 13.86 -1.12 27.09
C THR A 72 13.87 -2.53 27.66
N LEU A 73 15.08 -3.05 27.93
CA LEU A 73 15.40 -4.42 28.38
C LEU A 73 14.51 -4.97 29.50
N LEU A 74 13.95 -4.10 30.34
CA LEU A 74 12.98 -4.46 31.37
C LEU A 74 11.70 -5.08 30.79
N ASN A 75 11.28 -4.70 29.59
CA ASN A 75 10.11 -5.28 28.93
C ASN A 75 10.35 -6.73 28.51
N CYS A 76 11.58 -7.11 28.12
CA CYS A 76 11.93 -8.50 27.84
C CYS A 76 11.93 -9.33 29.13
N ALA A 77 12.47 -8.81 30.23
CA ALA A 77 12.45 -9.49 31.52
C ALA A 77 11.02 -9.66 32.07
N VAL A 78 10.19 -8.62 31.95
CA VAL A 78 8.77 -8.68 32.35
C VAL A 78 7.99 -9.62 31.43
N ASN A 79 8.22 -9.63 30.12
CA ASN A 79 7.56 -10.57 29.21
C ASN A 79 7.97 -12.02 29.48
N ALA A 80 9.26 -12.29 29.77
CA ALA A 80 9.73 -13.63 30.13
C ALA A 80 9.18 -14.09 31.48
N ALA A 81 9.12 -13.19 32.47
CA ALA A 81 8.48 -13.47 33.75
C ALA A 81 6.96 -13.68 33.61
N GLN A 82 6.33 -12.96 32.68
CA GLN A 82 4.90 -13.08 32.40
C GLN A 82 4.58 -14.36 31.61
N GLU A 83 5.46 -14.84 30.72
CA GLU A 83 5.35 -16.16 30.10
C GLU A 83 5.46 -17.29 31.14
N LEU A 84 6.40 -17.18 32.09
CA LEU A 84 6.51 -18.11 33.22
C LEU A 84 5.29 -18.03 34.17
N ALA A 85 4.73 -16.85 34.41
CA ALA A 85 3.53 -16.67 35.22
C ALA A 85 2.23 -17.05 34.50
N THR A 86 2.24 -17.10 33.16
CA THR A 86 1.13 -17.61 32.34
C THR A 86 1.14 -19.14 32.35
N TYR A 87 2.32 -19.77 32.38
CA TYR A 87 2.48 -21.21 32.63
C TYR A 87 1.90 -21.62 34.00
N SER A 88 1.95 -20.73 35.00
CA SER A 88 1.34 -20.95 36.32
C SER A 88 -0.11 -20.44 36.46
N HIS A 89 -0.81 -20.13 35.36
CA HIS A 89 -2.22 -19.67 35.35
C HIS A 89 -2.54 -18.38 36.12
N MET A 90 -1.55 -17.57 36.53
CA MET A 90 -1.81 -16.43 37.44
C MET A 90 -2.05 -15.08 36.75
N CYS A 91 -1.63 -14.89 35.49
CA CYS A 91 -1.69 -13.57 34.83
C CYS A 91 -2.16 -13.63 33.37
N THR A 92 -3.45 -13.41 33.12
CA THR A 92 -3.97 -13.15 31.77
C THR A 92 -3.54 -11.76 31.28
N ALA A 93 -2.73 -11.70 30.22
CA ALA A 93 -2.42 -10.45 29.52
C ALA A 93 -3.72 -9.79 29.03
N ARG A 94 -4.07 -8.64 29.62
CA ARG A 94 -5.27 -7.87 29.22
C ARG A 94 -5.03 -7.32 27.81
N LYS A 95 -5.77 -7.84 26.83
CA LYS A 95 -5.92 -7.25 25.51
C LYS A 95 -7.11 -6.31 25.60
N GLU A 96 -6.93 -5.03 25.30
CA GLU A 96 -8.06 -4.11 25.17
C GLU A 96 -8.33 -3.89 23.68
N PRO A 97 -9.60 -4.00 23.25
CA PRO A 97 -9.98 -3.72 21.88
C PRO A 97 -9.90 -2.22 21.65
N ILE A 98 -9.06 -1.80 20.71
CA ILE A 98 -9.01 -0.42 20.25
C ILE A 98 -9.70 -0.34 18.90
N LYS A 99 -10.69 0.55 18.80
CA LYS A 99 -11.36 0.87 17.52
C LYS A 99 -10.42 1.67 16.64
N ILE A 100 -9.92 1.07 15.56
CA ILE A 100 -9.09 1.74 14.55
C ILE A 100 -9.97 2.56 13.60
N ILE A 101 -11.13 2.03 13.25
CA ILE A 101 -12.14 2.69 12.42
C ILE A 101 -13.43 2.66 13.22
N ASN A 102 -14.11 3.79 13.31
CA ASN A 102 -15.28 3.96 14.18
C ASN A 102 -16.46 4.48 13.36
N GLY A 103 -17.37 3.60 12.94
CA GLY A 103 -18.63 3.97 12.30
C GLY A 103 -18.47 4.73 10.98
N ALA A 104 -17.53 4.33 10.12
CA ALA A 104 -17.36 5.00 8.83
C ALA A 104 -18.48 4.60 7.86
N SER A 105 -19.12 5.57 7.22
CA SER A 105 -20.16 5.34 6.21
C SER A 105 -19.87 6.11 4.93
N GLY A 106 -20.18 5.53 3.78
CA GLY A 106 -19.96 6.18 2.49
C GLY A 106 -19.94 5.23 1.29
N THR A 107 -19.63 5.81 0.13
CA THR A 107 -19.72 5.13 -1.16
C THR A 107 -18.56 5.52 -2.07
N ILE A 108 -17.91 4.52 -2.69
CA ILE A 108 -16.88 4.69 -3.70
C ILE A 108 -17.45 4.27 -5.07
N ARG A 109 -17.51 5.22 -5.99
CA ARG A 109 -18.09 5.03 -7.32
C ARG A 109 -17.05 4.46 -8.29
N SER A 110 -17.49 3.54 -9.16
CA SER A 110 -16.68 3.04 -10.28
C SER A 110 -16.21 4.18 -11.19
N SER A 111 -15.09 3.95 -11.89
CA SER A 111 -14.52 4.85 -12.91
C SER A 111 -14.01 6.21 -12.39
N ARG A 112 -13.83 6.35 -11.07
CA ARG A 112 -13.17 7.51 -10.45
C ARG A 112 -11.97 7.05 -9.63
N MET A 113 -10.91 7.85 -9.63
CA MET A 113 -9.78 7.63 -8.74
C MET A 113 -10.09 8.27 -7.38
N THR A 114 -10.05 7.48 -6.32
CA THR A 114 -10.27 7.95 -4.95
C THR A 114 -8.95 8.00 -4.20
N LEU A 115 -8.63 9.16 -3.61
CA LEU A 115 -7.44 9.37 -2.81
C LEU A 115 -7.82 9.44 -1.33
N LEU A 116 -7.25 8.56 -0.51
CA LEU A 116 -7.47 8.55 0.94
C LEU A 116 -6.35 9.29 1.66
N LEU A 117 -6.69 10.36 2.38
CA LEU A 117 -5.75 11.23 3.08
C LEU A 117 -5.97 11.20 4.60
N GLY A 118 -4.90 11.42 5.36
CA GLY A 118 -4.95 11.45 6.83
C GLY A 118 -3.57 11.35 7.47
N ALA A 119 -3.47 11.77 8.73
CA ALA A 119 -2.23 11.72 9.52
C ALA A 119 -1.63 10.29 9.63
N PRO A 120 -0.31 10.13 9.82
CA PRO A 120 0.27 8.81 10.08
C PRO A 120 -0.42 8.13 11.28
N GLY A 121 -0.68 6.83 11.19
CA GLY A 121 -1.41 6.08 12.22
C GLY A 121 -2.95 6.17 12.19
N SER A 122 -3.55 7.00 11.34
CA SER A 122 -5.01 7.21 11.28
C SER A 122 -5.86 6.03 10.73
N GLY A 123 -5.28 4.84 10.54
CA GLY A 123 -6.04 3.68 10.05
C GLY A 123 -6.33 3.63 8.54
N LYS A 124 -5.67 4.46 7.70
CA LYS A 124 -5.89 4.46 6.23
C LYS A 124 -5.71 3.09 5.58
N THR A 125 -4.59 2.42 5.86
CA THR A 125 -4.31 1.08 5.33
C THR A 125 -5.31 0.07 5.86
N THR A 126 -5.72 0.19 7.12
CA THR A 126 -6.77 -0.66 7.72
C THR A 126 -8.11 -0.46 7.01
N PHE A 127 -8.48 0.79 6.69
CA PHE A 127 -9.70 1.10 5.96
C PHE A 127 -9.69 0.52 4.54
N LEU A 128 -8.59 0.66 3.80
CA LEU A 128 -8.46 0.06 2.47
C LEU A 128 -8.48 -1.48 2.54
N LYS A 129 -7.87 -2.09 3.55
CA LYS A 129 -7.94 -3.54 3.78
C LYS A 129 -9.35 -4.01 4.11
N ALA A 130 -10.09 -3.22 4.89
CA ALA A 130 -11.48 -3.50 5.22
C ALA A 130 -12.38 -3.47 3.98
N LEU A 131 -12.24 -2.44 3.13
CA LEU A 131 -12.98 -2.34 1.87
C LEU A 131 -12.59 -3.44 0.87
N ALA A 132 -11.34 -3.88 0.87
CA ALA A 132 -10.87 -4.99 0.04
C ALA A 132 -11.26 -6.37 0.58
N GLN A 133 -11.98 -6.44 1.71
CA GLN A 133 -12.29 -7.68 2.43
C GLN A 133 -11.04 -8.51 2.78
N LYS A 134 -9.90 -7.82 2.94
CA LYS A 134 -8.59 -8.39 3.31
C LYS A 134 -8.19 -7.97 4.72
N LEU A 135 -9.15 -8.06 5.64
CA LEU A 135 -8.89 -7.91 7.07
C LEU A 135 -8.13 -9.14 7.57
N ASP A 136 -7.07 -8.90 8.32
CA ASP A 136 -6.31 -9.97 8.96
C ASP A 136 -7.16 -10.62 10.05
N SER A 137 -6.95 -11.90 10.33
CA SER A 137 -7.72 -12.67 11.33
C SER A 137 -7.67 -12.09 12.75
N SER A 138 -6.70 -11.21 13.01
CA SER A 138 -6.55 -10.47 14.27
C SER A 138 -7.41 -9.20 14.36
N LEU A 139 -8.09 -8.80 13.28
CA LEU A 139 -8.96 -7.63 13.20
C LEU A 139 -10.40 -8.10 13.02
N LYS A 140 -11.27 -7.73 13.96
CA LYS A 140 -12.68 -8.13 13.90
C LYS A 140 -13.50 -7.00 13.27
N PRO A 141 -14.16 -7.23 12.12
CA PRO A 141 -15.20 -6.34 11.65
C PRO A 141 -16.41 -6.46 12.58
N ILE A 142 -16.98 -5.33 12.97
CA ILE A 142 -18.24 -5.23 13.70
C ILE A 142 -19.24 -4.52 12.79
#